data_AF-A0A3M1RI25-F1
#
_entry.id   AF-A0A3M1RI25-F1
#
_cell.length_a   1.000
_cell.length_b   1.000
_cell.length_c   1.000
_cell.angle_alpha   90.00
_cell.angle_beta   90.00
_cell.angle_gamma   90.00
#
_symmetry.space_group_name_H-M   'P 1'
#
loop_
_entity.id
_entity.type
_entity.pdbx_description
1 polymer ?
#
loop_
_entity_poly.entity_id
_entity_poly.type
_entity_poly.pdbx_seq_one_letter_code
_entity_poly.pdbx_strand_id
1 'polypeptide(L)' 'HSDEIKSALGSLFDLGIDIIAPTREVLGLTAKMAGHHDLTFYDASFVALAQELKFNLITADKGIWEKTKSLGLVELL' A
#
# COMPACT_ATOMS: atom_id res chain seq x y z
N HIS A 1 9.00 -11.13 -23.14
CA HIS A 1 8.98 -11.31 -21.68
C HIS A 1 9.87 -10.31 -20.93
N SER A 2 11.21 -10.41 -20.89
CA SER A 2 12.00 -9.46 -20.07
C SER A 2 11.94 -8.02 -20.60
N ASP A 3 11.95 -7.83 -21.92
CA ASP A 3 11.94 -6.49 -22.51
C ASP A 3 10.58 -5.79 -22.36
N GLU A 4 9.48 -6.55 -22.35
CA GLU A 4 8.13 -6.01 -22.06
C GLU A 4 8.03 -5.52 -20.61
N ILE A 5 8.61 -6.26 -19.65
CA ILE A 5 8.65 -5.86 -18.24
C ILE A 5 9.47 -4.56 -18.08
N LYS A 6 10.65 -4.48 -18.71
CA LYS A 6 11.48 -3.27 -18.65
C LYS A 6 10.78 -2.06 -19.25
N SER A 7 10.09 -2.24 -20.38
CA SER A 7 9.28 -1.21 -21.02
C SER A 7 8.15 -0.72 -20.10
N ALA A 8 7.40 -1.65 -19.49
CA ALA A 8 6.33 -1.31 -18.56
C ALA A 8 6.84 -0.56 -17.32
N LEU A 9 7.97 -0.99 -16.75
CA LEU A 9 8.61 -0.30 -15.65
C LEU A 9 9.05 1.12 -16.05
N GLY A 10 9.63 1.29 -17.24
CA GLY A 10 9.97 2.61 -17.80
C GLY A 10 8.76 3.54 -17.82
N SER A 11 7.64 3.08 -18.37
CA SER A 11 6.38 3.85 -18.40
C SER A 11 5.86 4.24 -17.01
N LEU A 12 6.04 3.39 -15.99
CA LEU A 12 5.66 3.71 -14.62
C LEU A 12 6.52 4.83 -14.02
N PHE A 13 7.83 4.82 -14.30
CA PHE A 13 8.72 5.91 -13.89
C PHE A 13 8.40 7.22 -14.63
N ASP A 14 8.10 7.13 -15.93
CA ASP A 14 7.75 8.30 -16.76
C ASP A 14 6.43 8.95 -16.32
N LEU A 15 5.53 8.20 -15.68
CA LEU A 15 4.27 8.71 -15.12
C LEU A 15 4.49 9.58 -13.87
N GLY A 16 5.70 9.62 -13.32
CA GLY A 16 6.02 10.36 -12.10
C GLY A 16 5.56 9.68 -10.82
N ILE A 17 5.59 8.34 -10.79
CA ILE A 17 5.29 7.56 -9.58
C ILE A 17 6.45 7.69 -8.59
N ASP A 18 6.12 8.10 -7.37
CA ASP A 18 7.10 8.14 -6.27
C ASP A 18 7.23 6.78 -5.58
N ILE A 19 8.46 6.27 -5.51
CA ILE A 19 8.79 5.09 -4.72
C ILE A 19 9.18 5.54 -3.31
N ILE A 20 8.32 5.25 -2.34
CA ILE A 20 8.55 5.64 -0.94
C ILE A 20 9.22 4.49 -0.19
N ALA A 21 10.42 4.75 0.33
CA ALA A 21 11.08 3.84 1.25
C ALA A 21 10.38 3.86 2.63
N PRO A 22 10.18 2.70 3.28
CA PRO A 22 9.54 2.66 4.59
C PRO A 22 10.43 3.33 5.64
N THR A 23 9.86 4.30 6.35
CA THR A 23 10.52 4.95 7.51
C THR A 23 10.28 4.13 8.77
N ARG A 24 11.04 4.42 9.84
CA ARG A 24 10.85 3.77 11.15
C ARG A 24 9.43 3.98 11.68
N GLU A 25 8.89 5.18 11.46
CA GLU A 25 7.54 5.59 11.84
C GLU A 25 6.50 4.74 11.12
N VAL A 26 6.62 4.59 9.78
CA VAL A 26 5.74 3.74 8.97
C VAL A 26 5.85 2.27 9.40
N LEU A 27 7.04 1.76 9.71
CA LEU A 27 7.21 0.38 10.18
C LEU A 27 6.56 0.14 11.55
N GLY A 28 6.65 1.11 12.47
CA GLY A 28 5.95 1.05 13.75
C GLY A 28 4.43 1.03 13.58
N LEU A 29 3.90 1.88 12.69
CA LEU A 29 2.48 1.89 12.34
C LEU A 29 2.06 0.57 11.67
N THR A 30 2.88 0.04 10.77
CA THR A 30 2.65 -1.25 10.09
C THR A 30 2.43 -2.37 11.09
N ALA A 31 3.31 -2.51 12.10
CA ALA A 31 3.17 -3.53 13.13
C ALA A 31 1.83 -3.41 13.90
N LYS A 32 1.41 -2.18 14.20
CA LYS A 32 0.13 -1.89 14.86
C LYS A 32 -1.06 -2.25 13.96
N MET A 33 -1.02 -1.89 12.68
CA MET A 33 -2.09 -2.18 11.71
C MET A 33 -2.23 -3.69 11.46
N ALA A 34 -1.10 -4.39 11.31
CA ALA A 34 -1.07 -5.84 11.15
C ALA A 34 -1.78 -6.56 12.30
N GLY A 35 -1.45 -6.19 13.54
CA GLY A 35 -2.07 -6.80 14.73
C GLY A 35 -3.55 -6.47 14.90
N HIS A 36 -3.97 -5.22 14.63
CA HIS A 36 -5.36 -4.82 14.82
C HIS A 36 -6.33 -5.32 13.75
N HIS A 37 -5.85 -5.50 12.53
CA HIS A 37 -6.71 -5.81 11.37
C HIS A 37 -6.48 -7.22 10.82
N ASP A 38 -5.72 -8.07 11.51
CA ASP A 38 -5.36 -9.42 11.04
C ASP A 38 -4.77 -9.37 9.62
N LEU A 39 -3.84 -8.45 9.38
CA LEU A 39 -3.16 -8.30 8.10
C LEU A 39 -1.75 -8.88 8.20
N THR A 40 -1.21 -9.36 7.07
CA THR A 40 0.22 -9.63 7.01
C THR A 40 0.98 -8.31 7.17
N PHE A 41 2.24 -8.38 7.63
CA PHE A 41 3.07 -7.17 7.73
C PHE A 41 3.21 -6.45 6.38
N TYR A 42 3.24 -7.23 5.28
CA TYR A 42 3.30 -6.70 3.93
C TYR A 42 2.02 -5.91 3.57
N ASP A 43 0.85 -6.51 3.74
CA ASP A 43 -0.43 -5.84 3.43
C ASP A 43 -0.66 -4.61 4.31
N ALA A 44 -0.34 -4.73 5.60
CA ALA A 44 -0.43 -3.64 6.56
C ALA A 44 0.50 -2.47 6.21
N SER A 45 1.61 -2.71 5.50
CA SER A 45 2.56 -1.67 5.14
C SER A 45 1.97 -0.66 4.16
N PHE A 46 1.11 -1.10 3.23
CA PHE A 46 0.40 -0.20 2.32
C PHE A 46 -0.64 0.66 3.04
N VAL A 47 -1.38 0.05 3.98
CA VAL A 47 -2.39 0.76 4.77
C VAL A 47 -1.73 1.79 5.70
N ALA A 48 -0.63 1.41 6.35
CA ALA A 48 0.16 2.29 7.20
C ALA A 48 0.79 3.44 6.41
N LEU A 49 1.35 3.16 5.23
CA LEU A 49 1.91 4.18 4.36
C LEU A 49 0.85 5.17 3.88
N ALA A 50 -0.31 4.68 3.43
CA ALA A 50 -1.42 5.53 3.02
C ALA A 50 -1.90 6.44 4.15
N GLN A 51 -2.01 5.90 5.38
CA GLN A 51 -2.37 6.67 6.56
C GLN A 51 -1.33 7.76 6.90
N GLU A 52 -0.04 7.43 6.84
CA GLU A 52 1.05 8.38 7.11
C GLU A 52 1.07 9.53 6.10
N LEU A 53 0.88 9.20 4.81
CA LEU A 53 0.82 10.19 3.73
C LEU A 53 -0.53 10.93 3.64
N LYS A 54 -1.54 10.50 4.41
CA LYS A 54 -2.92 10.99 4.35
C LYS A 54 -3.56 10.81 2.97
N PHE A 55 -3.24 9.70 2.31
CA PHE A 55 -3.78 9.31 1.01
C PHE A 55 -4.76 8.14 1.16
N ASN A 56 -5.55 7.90 0.12
CA ASN A 56 -6.38 6.70 0.05
C ASN A 56 -5.57 5.56 -0.57
N LEU A 57 -5.68 4.37 0.02
CA LEU A 57 -5.17 3.13 -0.58
C LEU A 57 -6.20 2.58 -1.55
N ILE A 58 -5.88 2.60 -2.84
CA ILE A 58 -6.69 1.94 -3.87
C ILE A 58 -6.16 0.51 -4.04
N THR A 59 -7.02 -0.50 -3.92
CA THR A 59 -6.63 -1.90 -4.06
C THR A 59 -7.69 -2.72 -4.79
N ALA A 60 -7.29 -3.74 -5.53
CA ALA A 60 -8.21 -4.77 -6.04
C ALA A 60 -8.39 -5.93 -5.03
N ASP A 61 -7.66 -5.92 -3.92
CA ASP A 61 -7.73 -6.94 -2.88
C ASP A 61 -8.91 -6.66 -1.93
N LYS A 62 -9.98 -7.44 -2.14
CA LYS A 62 -11.19 -7.39 -1.32
C LYS A 62 -10.94 -7.78 0.14
N GLY A 63 -9.98 -8.66 0.42
CA GLY A 63 -9.64 -9.10 1.77
C GLY A 63 -9.02 -7.96 2.58
N ILE A 64 -8.09 -7.22 1.98
CA ILE A 64 -7.52 -6.01 2.59
C ILE A 64 -8.64 -4.99 2.85
N TRP A 65 -9.48 -4.71 1.84
CA TRP A 65 -10.58 -3.75 1.97
C TRP A 65 -11.56 -4.13 3.08
N GLU A 66 -12.03 -5.38 3.13
CA GLU A 66 -12.99 -5.84 4.15
C GLU A 66 -12.44 -5.70 5.58
N LYS A 67 -11.16 -6.02 5.78
CA LYS A 67 -10.46 -5.94 7.06
C LYS A 67 -10.19 -4.50 7.52
N THR A 68 -10.19 -3.54 6.59
CA THR A 68 -9.79 -2.14 6.84
C THR A 68 -10.87 -1.10 6.55
N LYS A 69 -12.05 -1.50 6.07
CA LYS A 69 -13.15 -0.59 5.68
C LYS A 69 -13.58 0.40 6.76
N SER A 70 -13.40 0.05 8.05
CA SER A 70 -13.73 0.94 9.18
C SER A 70 -12.81 2.16 9.29
N LEU A 71 -11.64 2.12 8.63
CA LEU A 71 -10.67 3.22 8.62
C LEU A 71 -11.05 4.34 7.65
N GLY A 72 -11.94 4.07 6.67
CA GLY A 72 -12.35 5.05 5.67
C GLY A 72 -11.25 5.51 4.69
N LEU A 73 -10.07 4.88 4.72
CA LEU A 73 -8.91 5.23 3.88
C LEU A 73 -8.60 4.21 2.79
N VAL A 74 -9.29 3.07 2.76
CA VAL A 74 -9.06 2.00 1.76
C VAL A 74 -10.26 1.89 0.83
N GLU A 75 -10.03 2.00 -0.46
CA GLU A 75 -11.03 1.90 -1.52
C GLU A 75 -10.77 0.66 -2.40
N LEU A 76 -11.85 -0.02 -2.76
CA LEU A 76 -11.80 -1.15 -3.68
C LEU A 76 -11.93 -0.62 -5.12
N LEU A 77 -11.02 -1.04 -6.01
CA LEU A 77 -11.03 -0.71 -7.44
C LEU A 77 -12.25 -1.31 -8.16
#